data_AF-A0A9D2NV08-F1
#
_entry.id   AF-A0A9D2NV08-F1
#
_cell.length_a   1.000
_cell.length_b   1.000
_cell.length_c   1.000
_cell.angle_alpha   90.00
_cell.angle_beta   90.00
_cell.angle_gamma   90.00
#
_symmetry.space_group_name_H-M   'P 1'
#
loop_
_entity.id
_entity.type
_entity.pdbx_description
1 polymer ?
#
loop_
_entity_poly.entity_id
_entity_poly.type
_entity_poly.pdbx_seq_one_letter_code
_entity_poly.pdbx_strand_id
1 'polypeptide(L)'
;MRFTWIEVVDTQRQRGRRGRRVGSKRKMNMEEMYEVLRFIEHGTQCRQSMDCVEGTILIYYLRDHPMVEKRILFEWFRQIGTSLDQFHRCRKGQCYRYLNPYSVVVTGEGVLLLMNLEAPENEFVMKKMQQRAVRVHFLRPAAARRAGQMRAADLFGFGRTMQFMLACTEVVPGLTHWEKARLTRIIGRCTESGRKQYEEIRQAVRELPEVRKRLIPGKRLWMAGIGAAVLLAAGGGMYAVMKEENPEGPGEMQQTQKAETQTEHISDAVQISEDRAEEYMEEAAGILETFLLENTEEGNRQVIQKGRELEVQALRCLAAAYEREEMTEEAIRACGRLVEIEEQQERIESAGVKKMQLEAGQGQYAKAVLTGETVLRKLGASQQIEQLMEEYRQKNDGEEQRDDQEN
;
A
#
# COMPACT_ATOMS: atom_id res chain seq x y z
N MET A 1 -16.32 0.34 4.45
CA MET A 1 -17.21 0.95 3.43
C MET A 1 -18.13 -0.13 2.87
N ARG A 2 -19.46 0.06 2.93
CA ARG A 2 -20.40 -0.74 2.12
C ARG A 2 -20.41 -0.13 0.72
N PHE A 3 -20.00 -0.87 -0.31
CA PHE A 3 -20.19 -0.47 -1.70
C PHE A 3 -21.68 -0.64 -2.06
N THR A 4 -22.57 0.09 -1.40
CA THR A 4 -24.02 -0.08 -1.56
C THR A 4 -24.53 0.73 -2.74
N TRP A 5 -24.92 0.02 -3.80
CA TRP A 5 -25.77 0.51 -4.88
C TRP A 5 -27.24 0.23 -4.52
N ILE A 6 -27.90 1.17 -3.83
CA ILE A 6 -29.26 0.91 -3.33
C ILE A 6 -30.35 1.20 -4.38
N GLU A 7 -30.21 2.15 -5.29
CA GLU A 7 -31.38 2.53 -6.12
C GLU A 7 -31.56 1.71 -7.42
N VAL A 8 -30.48 1.32 -8.11
CA VAL A 8 -30.58 0.57 -9.38
C VAL A 8 -30.76 -0.94 -9.16
N VAL A 9 -30.16 -1.50 -8.11
CA VAL A 9 -30.33 -2.91 -7.76
C VAL A 9 -31.74 -3.13 -7.18
N ASP A 10 -32.24 -2.26 -6.30
CA ASP A 10 -33.59 -2.43 -5.75
C ASP A 10 -34.70 -2.22 -6.77
N THR A 11 -34.57 -1.30 -7.74
CA THR A 11 -35.59 -1.19 -8.80
C THR A 11 -35.66 -2.43 -9.70
N GLN A 12 -34.55 -3.15 -9.89
CA GLN A 12 -34.54 -4.42 -10.64
C GLN A 12 -34.99 -5.61 -9.77
N ARG A 13 -34.59 -5.65 -8.49
CA ARG A 13 -34.97 -6.69 -7.52
C ARG A 13 -36.46 -6.61 -7.15
N GLN A 14 -37.03 -5.42 -7.06
CA GLN A 14 -38.47 -5.22 -6.85
C GLN A 14 -39.33 -5.57 -8.08
N ARG A 15 -38.82 -5.38 -9.31
CA ARG A 15 -39.48 -5.85 -10.54
C ARG A 15 -39.55 -7.38 -10.61
N GLY A 16 -38.53 -8.08 -10.11
CA GLY A 16 -38.56 -9.55 -9.98
C GLY A 16 -39.56 -10.08 -8.94
N ARG A 17 -39.95 -9.27 -7.94
CA ARG A 17 -40.89 -9.68 -6.88
C ARG A 17 -42.37 -9.36 -7.16
N ARG A 18 -42.69 -8.38 -8.04
CA ARG A 18 -44.09 -7.97 -8.31
C ARG A 18 -44.74 -8.63 -9.54
N GLY A 19 -44.08 -9.58 -10.19
CA GLY A 19 -44.56 -10.25 -11.40
C GLY A 19 -44.93 -11.74 -11.22
N ARG A 20 -45.78 -12.10 -10.26
CA ARG A 20 -46.54 -13.38 -10.30
C ARG A 20 -47.94 -13.12 -10.84
N ARG A 21 -48.05 -12.92 -12.15
CA ARG A 21 -49.24 -13.33 -12.91
C ARG A 21 -48.78 -13.98 -14.21
N VAL A 22 -49.46 -15.07 -14.51
CA VAL A 22 -49.17 -16.08 -15.52
C VAL A 22 -49.04 -15.44 -16.90
N GLY A 23 -47.93 -15.73 -17.59
CA GLY A 23 -47.66 -15.27 -18.95
C GLY A 23 -46.25 -15.68 -19.37
N SER A 24 -46.14 -16.83 -20.03
CA SER A 24 -45.02 -17.35 -20.82
C SER A 24 -43.60 -16.97 -20.35
N LYS A 25 -42.95 -17.89 -19.62
CA LYS A 25 -41.50 -17.85 -19.35
C LYS A 25 -40.73 -17.94 -20.68
N ARG A 26 -40.38 -16.80 -21.28
CA ARG A 26 -39.15 -16.74 -22.09
C ARG A 26 -37.98 -16.76 -21.12
N LYS A 27 -37.41 -17.94 -20.93
CA LYS A 27 -36.02 -18.10 -20.48
C LYS A 27 -35.19 -17.37 -21.56
N MET A 28 -34.79 -16.13 -21.33
CA MET A 28 -33.83 -15.46 -22.21
C MET A 28 -32.46 -16.04 -21.85
N ASN A 29 -32.12 -17.18 -22.46
CA ASN A 29 -30.73 -17.54 -22.64
C ASN A 29 -30.18 -16.44 -23.57
N MET A 30 -29.36 -15.55 -23.03
CA MET A 30 -28.96 -14.30 -23.69
C MET A 30 -27.46 -14.33 -24.00
N GLU A 31 -27.02 -15.48 -24.53
CA GLU A 31 -25.78 -15.55 -25.29
C GLU A 31 -26.13 -14.99 -26.67
N GLU A 32 -25.73 -13.75 -26.89
CA GLU A 32 -25.92 -13.03 -28.15
C GLU A 32 -24.54 -12.70 -28.73
N MET A 33 -24.49 -12.53 -30.05
CA MET A 33 -23.27 -12.13 -30.76
C MET A 33 -23.11 -10.61 -30.67
N TYR A 34 -21.94 -10.14 -30.25
CA TYR A 34 -21.62 -8.73 -30.13
C TYR A 34 -20.37 -8.39 -30.93
N GLU A 35 -20.41 -7.28 -31.66
CA GLU A 35 -19.19 -6.69 -32.20
C GLU A 35 -18.36 -6.08 -31.07
N VAL A 36 -17.11 -6.50 -30.95
CA VAL A 36 -16.18 -6.07 -29.90
C VAL A 36 -14.89 -5.53 -30.48
N LEU A 37 -14.22 -4.70 -29.67
CA LEU A 37 -12.91 -4.16 -29.98
C LEU A 37 -11.83 -5.13 -29.51
N ARG A 38 -10.90 -5.44 -30.40
CA ARG A 38 -9.65 -6.15 -30.12
C ARG A 38 -8.48 -5.20 -30.37
N PHE A 39 -7.38 -5.45 -29.69
CA PHE A 39 -6.16 -4.67 -29.86
C PHE A 39 -4.98 -5.60 -30.05
N ILE A 40 -4.20 -5.34 -31.09
CA ILE A 40 -2.98 -6.07 -31.41
C ILE A 40 -1.80 -5.17 -31.08
N GLU A 41 -0.95 -5.64 -30.16
CA GLU A 41 0.24 -4.90 -29.74
C GLU A 41 1.51 -5.50 -30.34
N HIS A 42 2.30 -4.65 -30.98
CA HIS A 42 3.65 -4.97 -31.45
C HIS A 42 4.62 -3.88 -30.97
N GLY A 43 5.30 -4.17 -29.85
CA GLY A 43 6.17 -3.20 -29.19
C GLY A 43 5.39 -1.95 -28.77
N THR A 44 5.72 -0.79 -29.35
CA THR A 44 5.05 0.48 -29.06
C THR A 44 3.79 0.72 -29.89
N GLN A 45 3.55 -0.09 -30.93
CA GLN A 45 2.39 0.06 -31.83
C GLN A 45 1.15 -0.67 -31.28
N CYS A 46 0.02 0.04 -31.27
CA CYS A 46 -1.33 -0.49 -31.03
C CYS A 46 -2.10 -0.43 -32.34
N ARG A 47 -2.72 -1.53 -32.76
CA ARG A 47 -3.71 -1.55 -33.85
C ARG A 47 -5.05 -2.06 -33.34
N GLN A 48 -6.12 -1.34 -33.65
CA GLN A 48 -7.49 -1.76 -33.37
C GLN A 48 -7.93 -2.77 -34.44
N SER A 49 -8.55 -3.86 -34.00
CA SER A 49 -9.28 -4.81 -34.83
C SER A 49 -10.71 -4.94 -34.30
N MET A 50 -11.64 -5.37 -35.13
CA MET A 50 -12.99 -5.78 -34.71
C MET A 50 -13.03 -7.31 -34.64
N ASP A 51 -13.92 -7.83 -33.80
CA ASP A 51 -14.24 -9.25 -33.69
C ASP A 51 -15.73 -9.38 -33.34
N CYS A 52 -16.33 -10.55 -33.57
CA CYS A 52 -17.73 -10.82 -33.25
C CYS A 52 -17.79 -12.02 -32.31
N VAL A 53 -18.19 -11.78 -31.07
CA VAL A 53 -18.10 -12.78 -30.00
C VAL A 53 -19.46 -13.05 -29.39
N GLU A 54 -19.70 -14.32 -29.08
CA GLU A 54 -20.81 -14.71 -28.22
C GLU A 54 -20.46 -14.38 -26.75
N GLY A 55 -21.42 -13.80 -26.04
CA GLY A 55 -21.22 -13.50 -24.63
C GLY A 55 -22.44 -12.94 -23.93
N THR A 56 -22.22 -12.42 -22.72
CA THR A 56 -23.25 -11.78 -21.90
C THR A 56 -22.79 -10.39 -21.48
N ILE A 57 -23.66 -9.39 -21.58
CA ILE A 57 -23.36 -8.02 -21.14
C ILE A 57 -23.04 -8.01 -19.63
N LEU A 58 -21.97 -7.30 -19.23
CA LEU A 58 -21.41 -7.33 -17.86
C LEU A 58 -22.47 -7.13 -16.76
N ILE A 59 -23.40 -6.18 -16.93
CA ILE A 59 -24.48 -5.95 -15.95
C ILE A 59 -25.38 -7.16 -15.74
N TYR A 60 -25.69 -7.90 -16.80
CA TYR A 60 -26.52 -9.10 -16.72
C TYR A 60 -25.72 -10.28 -16.19
N TYR A 61 -24.46 -10.41 -16.62
CA TYR A 61 -23.56 -11.44 -16.12
C TYR A 61 -23.39 -11.35 -14.59
N LEU A 62 -23.08 -10.17 -14.04
CA LEU A 62 -22.89 -9.98 -12.60
C LEU A 62 -24.18 -10.14 -11.78
N ARG A 63 -25.35 -9.90 -12.39
CA ARG A 63 -26.64 -10.16 -11.74
C ARG A 63 -26.85 -11.66 -11.51
N ASP A 64 -26.45 -12.48 -12.48
CA ASP A 64 -26.71 -13.91 -12.49
C ASP A 64 -25.53 -14.70 -11.85
N HIS A 65 -24.33 -14.09 -11.78
CA HIS A 65 -23.11 -14.63 -11.16
C HIS A 65 -22.53 -13.69 -10.09
N PRO A 66 -23.17 -13.57 -8.91
CA PRO A 66 -22.71 -12.64 -7.88
C PRO A 66 -21.42 -13.11 -7.19
N MET A 67 -21.16 -14.42 -7.09
CA MET A 67 -19.93 -14.92 -6.47
C MET A 67 -18.78 -14.90 -7.48
N VAL A 68 -17.74 -14.10 -7.20
CA VAL A 68 -16.59 -13.93 -8.11
C VAL A 68 -15.29 -14.20 -7.35
N GLU A 69 -14.41 -15.00 -7.94
CA GLU A 69 -13.08 -15.23 -7.36
C GLU A 69 -12.29 -13.91 -7.33
N LYS A 70 -11.66 -13.60 -6.19
CA LYS A 70 -10.86 -12.37 -6.00
C LYS A 70 -9.88 -12.12 -7.14
N ARG A 71 -9.17 -13.18 -7.56
CA ARG A 71 -8.20 -13.11 -8.67
C ARG A 71 -8.86 -12.67 -9.97
N ILE A 72 -10.02 -13.25 -10.28
CA ILE A 72 -10.79 -12.95 -11.49
C ILE A 72 -11.31 -11.51 -11.46
N LEU A 73 -11.79 -11.03 -10.31
CA LEU A 73 -12.24 -9.64 -10.18
C LEU A 73 -11.12 -8.63 -10.50
N PHE A 74 -9.93 -8.81 -9.92
CA PHE A 74 -8.80 -7.93 -10.19
C PHE A 74 -8.29 -8.06 -11.63
N GLU A 75 -8.36 -9.25 -12.22
CA GLU A 75 -8.06 -9.44 -13.63
C GLU A 75 -9.05 -8.70 -14.53
N TRP A 76 -10.35 -8.75 -14.22
CA TRP A 76 -11.37 -7.99 -14.96
C TRP A 76 -11.15 -6.48 -14.89
N PHE A 77 -10.75 -5.93 -13.74
CA PHE A 77 -10.36 -4.51 -13.65
C PHE A 77 -9.19 -4.19 -14.58
N ARG A 78 -8.18 -5.07 -14.65
CA ARG A 78 -7.05 -4.91 -15.57
C ARG A 78 -7.48 -5.00 -17.03
N GLN A 79 -8.28 -6.00 -17.40
CA GLN A 79 -8.74 -6.20 -18.78
C GLN A 79 -9.50 -4.98 -19.30
N ILE A 80 -10.44 -4.45 -18.51
CA ILE A 80 -11.18 -3.23 -18.84
C ILE A 80 -10.21 -2.04 -18.99
N GLY A 81 -9.33 -1.82 -18.00
CA GLY A 81 -8.42 -0.67 -18.01
C GLY A 81 -7.39 -0.74 -19.14
N THR A 82 -6.80 -1.90 -19.39
CA THR A 82 -5.87 -2.13 -20.50
C THR A 82 -6.56 -1.90 -21.85
N SER A 83 -7.78 -2.40 -22.03
CA SER A 83 -8.54 -2.19 -23.27
C SER A 83 -8.85 -0.70 -23.49
N LEU A 84 -9.16 0.05 -22.44
CA LEU A 84 -9.36 1.51 -22.53
C LEU A 84 -8.07 2.25 -22.88
N ASP A 85 -6.94 1.88 -22.28
CA ASP A 85 -5.63 2.46 -22.60
C ASP A 85 -5.25 2.21 -24.07
N GLN A 86 -5.44 0.98 -24.54
CA GLN A 86 -5.22 0.58 -25.92
C GLN A 86 -6.14 1.36 -26.87
N PHE A 87 -7.43 1.50 -26.54
CA PHE A 87 -8.36 2.33 -27.31
C PHE A 87 -7.87 3.78 -27.44
N HIS A 88 -7.45 4.41 -26.34
CA HIS A 88 -6.91 5.78 -26.36
C HIS A 88 -5.67 5.89 -27.24
N ARG A 89 -4.74 4.93 -27.15
CA ARG A 89 -3.53 4.91 -27.99
C ARG A 89 -3.87 4.77 -29.48
N CYS A 90 -4.77 3.84 -29.80
CA CYS A 90 -5.19 3.55 -31.17
C CYS A 90 -6.02 4.70 -31.80
N ARG A 91 -6.80 5.48 -31.02
CA ARG A 91 -7.67 6.58 -31.50
C ARG A 91 -7.15 7.99 -31.17
N LYS A 92 -5.83 8.17 -31.03
CA LYS A 92 -5.18 9.48 -30.76
C LYS A 92 -5.77 10.24 -29.55
N GLY A 93 -6.13 9.51 -28.50
CA GLY A 93 -6.67 10.08 -27.25
C GLY A 93 -8.16 10.43 -27.27
N GLN A 94 -8.90 10.02 -28.30
CA GLN A 94 -10.37 10.08 -28.27
C GLN A 94 -10.93 9.18 -27.16
N CYS A 95 -12.02 9.62 -26.54
CA CYS A 95 -12.70 8.86 -25.51
C CYS A 95 -13.63 7.78 -26.08
N TYR A 96 -13.77 6.68 -25.35
CA TYR A 96 -14.69 5.58 -25.62
C TYR A 96 -16.17 5.93 -25.34
N ARG A 97 -16.48 7.22 -25.15
CA ARG A 97 -17.83 7.74 -24.84
C ARG A 97 -18.42 7.12 -23.57
N TYR A 98 -17.64 7.20 -22.48
CA TYR A 98 -17.91 6.81 -21.09
C TYR A 98 -18.26 5.33 -20.87
N LEU A 99 -17.25 4.61 -20.37
CA LEU A 99 -17.36 3.23 -19.94
C LEU A 99 -18.47 3.03 -18.89
N ASN A 100 -19.26 2.00 -19.09
CA ASN A 100 -20.29 1.54 -18.15
C ASN A 100 -20.59 0.04 -18.33
N PRO A 101 -21.31 -0.61 -17.40
CA PRO A 101 -21.61 -2.04 -17.45
C PRO A 101 -22.42 -2.55 -18.65
N TYR A 102 -23.04 -1.67 -19.46
CA TYR A 102 -23.68 -2.08 -20.72
C TYR A 102 -22.70 -2.14 -21.89
N SER A 103 -21.59 -1.40 -21.81
CA SER A 103 -20.60 -1.26 -22.89
C SER A 103 -19.46 -2.30 -22.84
N VAL A 104 -19.63 -3.34 -22.02
CA VAL A 104 -18.65 -4.41 -21.78
C VAL A 104 -19.37 -5.75 -21.88
N VAL A 105 -18.77 -6.69 -22.61
CA VAL A 105 -19.25 -8.07 -22.71
C VAL A 105 -18.31 -9.01 -21.98
N VAL A 106 -18.87 -10.02 -21.32
CA VAL A 106 -18.17 -11.17 -20.76
C VAL A 106 -18.33 -12.32 -21.76
N THR A 107 -17.23 -12.81 -22.33
CA THR A 107 -17.25 -13.94 -23.27
C THR A 107 -17.51 -15.26 -22.54
N GLY A 108 -17.81 -16.33 -23.28
CA GLY A 108 -17.92 -17.68 -22.71
C GLY A 108 -16.67 -18.16 -21.96
N GLU A 109 -15.50 -17.61 -22.28
CA GLU A 109 -14.22 -17.89 -21.59
C GLU A 109 -14.02 -17.04 -20.33
N GLY A 110 -14.97 -16.16 -19.98
CA GLY A 110 -14.88 -15.27 -18.82
C GLY A 110 -13.95 -14.05 -19.02
N VAL A 111 -13.65 -13.69 -20.27
CA VAL A 111 -12.84 -12.52 -20.62
C VAL A 111 -13.75 -11.30 -20.84
N LEU A 112 -13.34 -10.14 -20.35
CA LEU A 112 -14.07 -8.89 -20.57
C LEU A 112 -13.52 -8.13 -21.76
N LEU A 113 -14.41 -7.79 -22.70
CA LEU A 113 -14.08 -7.04 -23.90
C LEU A 113 -14.94 -5.78 -24.01
N LEU A 114 -14.34 -4.70 -24.54
CA LEU A 114 -15.08 -3.49 -24.88
C LEU A 114 -15.89 -3.72 -26.15
N MET A 115 -17.16 -3.30 -26.15
CA MET A 115 -18.01 -3.38 -27.34
C MET A 115 -17.64 -2.32 -28.38
N ASN A 116 -17.86 -2.60 -29.66
CA ASN A 116 -17.82 -1.58 -30.69
C ASN A 116 -19.12 -0.77 -30.65
N LEU A 117 -19.12 0.39 -29.99
CA LEU A 117 -20.31 1.26 -29.89
C LEU A 117 -20.71 1.93 -31.22
N GLU A 118 -19.88 1.82 -32.26
CA GLU A 118 -20.17 2.31 -33.60
C GLU A 118 -20.86 1.24 -34.47
N ALA A 119 -20.91 -0.02 -34.01
CA ALA A 119 -21.54 -1.14 -34.70
C ALA A 119 -23.07 -1.02 -34.71
N PRO A 120 -23.74 -1.20 -35.86
CA PRO A 120 -25.20 -1.29 -35.94
C PRO A 120 -25.80 -2.37 -35.01
N GLU A 121 -25.12 -3.50 -34.89
CA GLU A 121 -25.51 -4.64 -34.05
C GLU A 121 -25.59 -4.25 -32.57
N ASN A 122 -24.81 -3.27 -32.15
CA ASN A 122 -24.75 -2.77 -30.78
C ASN A 122 -25.61 -1.51 -30.55
N GLU A 123 -26.44 -1.06 -31.51
CA GLU A 123 -27.24 0.17 -31.38
C GLU A 123 -28.16 0.15 -30.14
N PHE A 124 -28.67 -1.03 -29.76
CA PHE A 124 -29.49 -1.19 -28.56
C PHE A 124 -28.71 -0.86 -27.27
N VAL A 125 -27.39 -1.10 -27.23
CA VAL A 125 -26.51 -0.75 -26.11
C VAL A 125 -26.48 0.76 -25.93
N MET A 126 -26.37 1.50 -27.04
CA MET A 126 -26.41 2.96 -27.02
C MET A 126 -27.72 3.48 -26.44
N LYS A 127 -28.85 2.87 -26.78
CA LYS A 127 -30.17 3.20 -26.19
C LYS A 127 -30.19 2.95 -24.67
N LYS A 128 -29.54 1.88 -24.18
CA LYS A 128 -29.40 1.61 -22.73
C LYS A 128 -28.49 2.62 -22.05
N MET A 129 -27.34 2.94 -22.64
CA MET A 129 -26.39 3.92 -22.11
C MET A 129 -27.01 5.32 -21.98
N GLN A 130 -27.88 5.70 -22.92
CA GLN A 130 -28.60 6.99 -22.90
C GLN A 130 -29.67 7.10 -21.81
N GLN A 131 -30.06 5.99 -21.17
CA GLN A 131 -31.05 6.03 -20.10
C GLN A 131 -30.57 6.91 -18.94
N ARG A 132 -31.49 7.74 -18.41
CA ARG A 132 -31.18 8.70 -17.34
C ARG A 132 -30.48 8.05 -16.16
N ALA A 133 -30.92 6.87 -15.72
CA ALA A 133 -30.32 6.15 -14.59
C ALA A 133 -28.85 5.76 -14.84
N VAL A 134 -28.50 5.38 -16.07
CA VAL A 134 -27.11 5.06 -16.44
C VAL A 134 -26.30 6.35 -16.52
N ARG A 135 -26.81 7.35 -17.24
CA ARG A 135 -26.11 8.62 -17.44
C ARG A 135 -25.79 9.32 -16.12
N VAL A 136 -26.72 9.38 -15.16
CA VAL A 136 -26.51 10.04 -13.87
C VAL A 136 -25.34 9.42 -13.09
N HIS A 137 -25.10 8.11 -13.26
CA HIS A 137 -24.08 7.40 -12.49
C HIS A 137 -22.76 7.18 -13.22
N PHE A 138 -22.74 7.15 -14.55
CA PHE A 138 -21.54 6.83 -15.33
C PHE A 138 -21.05 7.97 -16.22
N LEU A 139 -21.87 9.00 -16.45
CA LEU A 139 -21.44 10.18 -17.20
C LEU A 139 -20.86 11.22 -16.24
N ARG A 140 -19.62 11.64 -16.48
CA ARG A 140 -18.99 12.71 -15.69
C ARG A 140 -19.83 14.01 -15.80
N PRO A 141 -20.19 14.67 -14.68
CA PRO A 141 -20.97 15.91 -14.71
C PRO A 141 -20.32 17.00 -15.57
N ALA A 142 -21.13 17.74 -16.32
CA ALA A 142 -20.65 18.77 -17.25
C ALA A 142 -19.82 19.86 -16.57
N ALA A 143 -20.19 20.26 -15.35
CA ALA A 143 -19.47 21.26 -14.55
C ALA A 143 -18.05 20.83 -14.15
N ALA A 144 -17.76 19.53 -14.16
CA ALA A 144 -16.43 18.98 -13.87
C ALA A 144 -15.57 18.78 -15.12
N ARG A 145 -16.09 19.05 -16.33
CA ARG A 145 -15.34 18.92 -17.58
C ARG A 145 -14.46 20.14 -17.80
N ARG A 146 -13.17 20.03 -17.48
CA ARG A 146 -12.16 20.99 -17.95
C ARG A 146 -11.92 20.83 -19.45
N ALA A 147 -11.77 21.94 -20.16
CA ALA A 147 -11.42 21.93 -21.59
C ALA A 147 -10.11 21.13 -21.80
N GLY A 148 -10.09 20.24 -22.80
CA GLY A 148 -8.93 19.39 -23.12
C GLY A 148 -8.85 18.04 -22.38
N GLN A 149 -9.67 17.77 -21.36
CA GLN A 149 -9.64 16.51 -20.60
C GLN A 149 -10.61 15.44 -21.15
N MET A 150 -10.53 15.10 -22.44
CA MET A 150 -11.39 14.05 -23.03
C MET A 150 -11.21 12.69 -22.34
N ARG A 151 -9.98 12.32 -21.98
CA ARG A 151 -9.65 11.05 -21.30
C ARG A 151 -10.22 10.93 -19.89
N ALA A 152 -10.52 12.07 -19.26
CA ALA A 152 -11.05 12.07 -17.89
C ALA A 152 -12.51 11.59 -17.82
N ALA A 153 -13.24 11.58 -18.93
CA ALA A 153 -14.57 10.96 -18.99
C ALA A 153 -14.49 9.42 -18.88
N ASP A 154 -13.48 8.81 -19.50
CA ASP A 154 -13.30 7.35 -19.44
C ASP A 154 -12.69 6.92 -18.11
N LEU A 155 -11.80 7.72 -17.51
CA LEU A 155 -11.33 7.51 -16.13
C LEU A 155 -12.51 7.51 -15.15
N PHE A 156 -13.41 8.47 -15.27
CA PHE A 156 -14.63 8.51 -14.45
C PHE A 156 -15.49 7.26 -14.67
N GLY A 157 -15.73 6.88 -15.93
CA GLY A 157 -16.47 5.65 -16.27
C GLY A 157 -15.81 4.38 -15.74
N PHE A 158 -14.48 4.31 -15.76
CA PHE A 158 -13.69 3.21 -15.20
C PHE A 158 -13.88 3.08 -13.69
N GLY A 159 -13.67 4.15 -12.92
CA GLY A 159 -13.88 4.14 -11.48
C GLY A 159 -15.32 3.78 -11.08
N ARG A 160 -16.32 4.30 -11.81
CA ARG A 160 -17.74 3.98 -11.58
C ARG A 160 -18.09 2.54 -11.95
N THR A 161 -17.46 1.99 -13.00
CA THR A 161 -17.62 0.58 -13.38
C THR A 161 -16.99 -0.34 -12.34
N MET A 162 -15.80 -0.03 -11.83
CA MET A 162 -15.20 -0.77 -10.70
C MET A 162 -16.12 -0.75 -9.46
N GLN A 163 -16.65 0.41 -9.11
CA GLN A 163 -17.56 0.56 -7.98
C GLN A 163 -18.87 -0.24 -8.18
N PHE A 164 -19.38 -0.29 -9.41
CA PHE A 164 -20.53 -1.12 -9.76
C PHE A 164 -20.22 -2.61 -9.61
N MET A 165 -19.10 -3.07 -10.15
CA MET A 165 -18.68 -4.48 -10.04
C MET A 165 -18.56 -4.89 -8.57
N LEU A 166 -17.83 -4.12 -7.76
CA LEU A 166 -17.67 -4.38 -6.31
C LEU A 166 -18.99 -4.44 -5.54
N ALA A 167 -20.00 -3.71 -5.98
CA ALA A 167 -21.31 -3.68 -5.34
C ALA A 167 -22.20 -4.86 -5.76
N CYS A 168 -21.99 -5.40 -6.96
CA CYS A 168 -22.74 -6.53 -7.49
C CYS A 168 -22.10 -7.88 -7.19
N THR A 169 -20.83 -7.90 -6.75
CA THR A 169 -20.10 -9.14 -6.48
C THR A 169 -19.87 -9.42 -5.00
N GLU A 170 -20.07 -10.67 -4.61
CA GLU A 170 -19.53 -11.26 -3.40
C GLU A 170 -18.17 -11.90 -3.74
N VAL A 171 -17.09 -11.24 -3.30
CA VAL A 171 -15.72 -11.64 -3.64
C VAL A 171 -15.24 -12.79 -2.75
N VAL A 172 -14.73 -13.86 -3.36
CA VAL A 172 -14.22 -15.05 -2.65
C VAL A 172 -12.75 -15.33 -3.01
N PRO A 173 -11.82 -15.43 -2.04
CA PRO A 173 -11.98 -15.03 -0.65
C PRO A 173 -12.26 -13.52 -0.54
N GLY A 174 -12.84 -13.09 0.58
CA GLY A 174 -13.20 -11.69 0.81
C GLY A 174 -12.02 -10.73 0.62
N LEU A 175 -12.32 -9.52 0.16
CA LEU A 175 -11.32 -8.45 0.08
C LEU A 175 -10.78 -8.14 1.48
N THR A 176 -9.45 -8.05 1.60
CA THR A 176 -8.78 -7.63 2.84
C THR A 176 -9.11 -6.16 3.14
N HIS A 177 -8.82 -5.70 4.35
CA HIS A 177 -8.98 -4.29 4.71
C HIS A 177 -8.17 -3.39 3.74
N TRP A 178 -6.93 -3.79 3.45
CA TRP A 178 -6.01 -3.09 2.55
C TRP A 178 -6.47 -3.05 1.11
N GLU A 179 -6.95 -4.17 0.57
CA GLU A 179 -7.51 -4.22 -0.79
C GLU A 179 -8.71 -3.28 -0.92
N LYS A 180 -9.56 -3.18 0.11
CA LYS A 180 -10.68 -2.24 0.13
C LYS A 180 -10.18 -0.79 0.18
N ALA A 181 -9.19 -0.47 1.01
CA ALA A 181 -8.62 0.87 1.12
C ALA A 181 -7.97 1.31 -0.20
N ARG A 182 -7.15 0.44 -0.81
CA ARG A 182 -6.49 0.67 -2.10
C ARG A 182 -7.50 0.84 -3.24
N LEU A 183 -8.50 -0.03 -3.34
CA LEU A 183 -9.58 0.12 -4.33
C LEU A 183 -10.37 1.42 -4.13
N THR A 184 -10.64 1.81 -2.87
CA THR A 184 -11.30 3.08 -2.55
C THR A 184 -10.47 4.26 -3.03
N ARG A 185 -9.15 4.25 -2.80
CA ARG A 185 -8.21 5.28 -3.27
C ARG A 185 -8.19 5.37 -4.80
N ILE A 186 -8.08 4.23 -5.51
CA ILE A 186 -8.09 4.19 -6.98
C ILE A 186 -9.41 4.74 -7.54
N ILE A 187 -10.55 4.31 -6.99
CA ILE A 187 -11.88 4.79 -7.42
C ILE A 187 -12.00 6.29 -7.17
N GLY A 188 -11.62 6.78 -5.98
CA GLY A 188 -11.63 8.20 -5.64
C GLY A 188 -10.83 9.04 -6.63
N ARG A 189 -9.59 8.63 -6.94
CA ARG A 189 -8.72 9.31 -7.93
C ARG A 189 -9.26 9.26 -9.36
N CYS A 190 -10.11 8.30 -9.69
CA CYS A 190 -10.80 8.21 -10.97
C CYS A 190 -12.06 9.10 -11.04
N THR A 191 -12.80 9.24 -9.93
CA THR A 191 -14.14 9.86 -9.93
C THR A 191 -14.21 11.26 -9.35
N GLU A 192 -13.35 11.61 -8.39
CA GLU A 192 -13.40 12.87 -7.63
C GLU A 192 -12.48 13.92 -8.24
N SER A 193 -12.86 15.21 -8.17
CA SER A 193 -12.09 16.32 -8.75
C SER A 193 -11.12 16.94 -7.75
N GLY A 194 -9.84 16.56 -7.79
CA GLY A 194 -8.78 17.05 -6.88
C GLY A 194 -7.38 17.08 -7.53
N ARG A 195 -6.35 17.52 -6.79
CA ARG A 195 -4.96 17.66 -7.29
C ARG A 195 -4.25 16.33 -7.61
N LYS A 196 -4.75 15.19 -7.11
CA LYS A 196 -4.12 13.85 -7.25
C LYS A 196 -4.84 12.93 -8.27
N GLN A 197 -5.62 13.48 -9.21
CA GLN A 197 -6.29 12.67 -10.24
C GLN A 197 -5.29 11.96 -11.16
N TYR A 198 -5.72 10.84 -11.73
CA TYR A 198 -4.98 10.22 -12.83
C TYR A 198 -5.12 11.03 -14.12
N GLU A 199 -4.05 11.08 -14.90
CA GLU A 199 -4.05 11.66 -16.25
C GLU A 199 -4.36 10.59 -17.31
N GLU A 200 -3.94 9.34 -17.06
CA GLU A 200 -4.08 8.22 -17.99
C GLU A 200 -4.60 6.97 -17.28
N ILE A 201 -5.36 6.14 -18.01
CA ILE A 201 -5.93 4.89 -17.48
C ILE A 201 -4.84 3.93 -16.99
N ARG A 202 -3.71 3.84 -17.70
CA ARG A 202 -2.56 3.02 -17.30
C ARG A 202 -2.01 3.32 -15.91
N GLN A 203 -2.16 4.55 -15.40
CA GLN A 203 -1.76 4.88 -14.03
C GLN A 203 -2.65 4.15 -13.02
N ALA A 204 -3.98 4.20 -13.23
CA ALA A 204 -4.94 3.48 -12.40
C ALA A 204 -4.75 1.95 -12.47
N VAL A 205 -4.46 1.41 -13.67
CA VAL A 205 -4.22 -0.03 -13.86
C VAL A 205 -2.96 -0.50 -13.13
N ARG A 206 -1.87 0.28 -13.14
CA ARG A 206 -0.62 -0.03 -12.43
C ARG A 206 -0.79 -0.09 -10.92
N GLU A 207 -1.71 0.71 -10.38
CA GLU A 207 -1.99 0.71 -8.95
C GLU A 207 -2.91 -0.44 -8.50
N LEU A 208 -3.53 -1.21 -9.42
CA LEU A 208 -4.38 -2.33 -9.03
C LEU A 208 -3.60 -3.44 -8.29
N PRO A 209 -4.14 -4.00 -7.19
CA PRO A 209 -3.50 -5.09 -6.44
C PRO A 209 -3.16 -6.29 -7.31
N GLU A 210 -1.90 -6.73 -7.30
CA GLU A 210 -1.47 -7.98 -7.95
C GLU A 210 -1.93 -9.17 -7.12
N VAL A 211 -2.88 -9.95 -7.64
CA VAL A 211 -3.17 -11.27 -7.07
C VAL A 211 -2.11 -12.23 -7.57
N ARG A 212 -0.99 -12.30 -6.85
CA ARG A 212 0.09 -13.25 -7.15
C ARG A 212 -0.46 -14.67 -7.14
N LYS A 213 -0.16 -15.45 -8.18
CA LYS A 213 -0.27 -16.92 -8.11
C LYS A 213 0.55 -17.36 -6.89
N ARG A 214 0.06 -18.31 -6.08
CA ARG A 214 0.90 -19.00 -5.10
C ARG A 214 2.09 -19.60 -5.85
N LEU A 215 3.21 -18.89 -5.84
CA LEU A 215 4.49 -19.31 -6.37
C LEU A 215 5.37 -19.44 -5.13
N ILE A 216 5.74 -20.66 -4.80
CA ILE A 216 6.80 -20.97 -3.85
C ILE A 216 8.03 -20.14 -4.29
N PRO A 217 8.47 -19.10 -3.55
CA PRO A 217 9.46 -18.18 -4.10
C PRO A 217 10.87 -18.72 -3.86
N GLY A 218 11.48 -19.21 -4.94
CA GLY A 218 12.93 -19.33 -5.02
C GLY A 218 13.60 -17.96 -5.14
N LYS A 219 14.44 -17.63 -4.15
CA LYS A 219 15.68 -16.81 -4.19
C LYS A 219 15.65 -15.35 -4.72
N ARG A 220 14.54 -14.77 -5.17
CA ARG A 220 14.50 -13.37 -5.67
C ARG A 220 13.97 -12.32 -4.68
N LEU A 221 13.57 -12.72 -3.47
CA LEU A 221 12.94 -11.82 -2.48
C LEU A 221 13.95 -11.08 -1.56
N TRP A 222 15.24 -11.40 -1.65
CA TRP A 222 16.28 -10.80 -0.80
C TRP A 222 16.47 -9.28 -1.04
N MET A 223 16.16 -8.79 -2.25
CA MET A 223 16.35 -7.37 -2.62
C MET A 223 15.26 -6.43 -2.08
N ALA A 224 14.07 -6.93 -1.74
CA ALA A 224 12.97 -6.09 -1.27
C ALA A 224 13.11 -5.75 0.23
N GLY A 225 13.67 -6.64 1.04
CA GLY A 225 13.91 -6.40 2.47
C GLY A 225 14.98 -5.33 2.74
N ILE A 226 15.94 -5.17 1.83
CA ILE A 226 17.00 -4.16 1.94
C ILE A 226 16.41 -2.75 1.74
N GLY A 227 15.44 -2.58 0.83
CA GLY A 227 14.80 -1.28 0.59
C GLY A 227 14.04 -0.72 1.80
N ALA A 228 13.31 -1.59 2.53
CA ALA A 228 12.60 -1.18 3.75
C ALA A 228 13.55 -0.85 4.92
N ALA A 229 14.66 -1.60 5.04
CA ALA A 229 15.69 -1.33 6.06
C ALA A 229 16.47 -0.03 5.79
N VAL A 230 16.74 0.29 4.52
CA VAL A 230 17.42 1.54 4.11
C VAL A 230 16.53 2.77 4.34
N LEU A 231 15.21 2.64 4.16
CA LEU A 231 14.27 3.75 4.39
C LEU A 231 14.04 4.08 5.87
N LEU A 232 14.12 3.08 6.77
CA LEU A 232 14.08 3.32 8.22
C LEU A 232 15.39 3.90 8.77
N ALA A 233 16.53 3.59 8.15
CA ALA A 233 17.82 4.19 8.51
C ALA A 233 17.98 5.65 8.03
N ALA A 234 17.31 6.06 6.95
CA ALA A 234 17.43 7.39 6.38
C ALA A 234 16.75 8.52 7.19
N GLY A 235 15.94 8.19 8.21
CA GLY A 235 15.28 9.17 9.09
C GLY A 235 16.10 9.61 10.32
N GLY A 236 17.29 9.04 10.53
CA GLY A 236 18.11 9.24 11.73
C GLY A 236 19.45 9.92 11.45
N GLY A 237 19.43 11.15 10.91
CA GLY A 237 20.63 11.99 10.84
C GLY A 237 21.04 12.51 12.21
N MET A 238 22.24 12.10 12.64
CA MET A 238 22.98 12.41 13.86
C MET A 238 23.03 13.91 14.24
N TYR A 239 22.89 14.24 15.54
CA TYR A 239 23.57 15.39 16.13
C TYR A 239 24.16 14.97 17.48
N ALA A 240 25.42 14.54 17.45
CA ALA A 240 26.29 14.55 18.62
C ALA A 240 27.12 15.84 18.56
N VAL A 241 26.85 16.71 19.54
CA VAL A 241 27.79 17.57 20.30
C VAL A 241 28.76 18.49 19.53
N MET A 242 28.61 19.78 19.84
CA MET A 242 29.50 20.93 19.59
C MET A 242 30.99 20.66 19.94
N LYS A 243 31.94 21.20 19.16
CA LYS A 243 32.86 22.29 19.60
C LYS A 243 33.83 22.76 18.47
N GLU A 244 33.62 24.01 18.03
CA GLU A 244 34.55 25.15 17.88
C GLU A 244 35.90 25.06 17.09
N GLU A 245 36.01 25.96 16.09
CA GLU A 245 37.14 26.79 15.55
C GLU A 245 38.62 26.29 15.62
N ASN A 246 39.57 26.52 14.69
CA ASN A 246 39.74 27.00 13.30
C ASN A 246 41.23 26.66 12.92
N PRO A 247 41.91 27.16 11.87
CA PRO A 247 42.59 26.36 10.84
C PRO A 247 44.15 26.46 10.85
N GLU A 248 44.85 25.59 10.11
CA GLU A 248 46.04 25.96 9.29
C GLU A 248 46.69 24.73 8.62
N GLY A 249 46.76 24.79 7.27
CA GLY A 249 47.98 24.54 6.49
C GLY A 249 48.45 23.09 6.19
N PRO A 250 49.09 22.85 5.03
CA PRO A 250 49.01 21.57 4.32
C PRO A 250 50.34 20.78 4.29
N GLY A 251 50.26 19.45 4.13
CA GLY A 251 51.46 18.62 3.98
C GLY A 251 51.21 17.16 3.61
N GLU A 252 51.24 16.92 2.29
CA GLU A 252 51.76 15.75 1.57
C GLU A 252 51.40 14.30 1.96
N MET A 253 50.85 13.65 0.93
CA MET A 253 50.58 12.23 0.72
C MET A 253 51.75 11.28 1.03
N GLN A 254 51.48 10.21 1.76
CA GLN A 254 52.01 8.89 1.39
C GLN A 254 51.05 7.73 1.71
N GLN A 255 50.73 7.02 0.63
CA GLN A 255 50.11 5.69 0.49
C GLN A 255 50.06 4.80 1.74
N THR A 256 48.88 4.22 2.01
CA THR A 256 48.70 2.76 1.85
C THR A 256 47.22 2.42 1.63
N GLN A 257 46.95 1.75 0.50
CA GLN A 257 45.64 1.22 0.12
C GLN A 257 45.26 0.01 1.00
N LYS A 258 44.02 -0.03 1.52
CA LYS A 258 43.08 -1.14 1.29
C LYS A 258 41.73 -0.90 1.98
N ALA A 259 40.66 -1.13 1.21
CA ALA A 259 39.27 -1.31 1.60
C ALA A 259 38.44 -0.04 1.87
N GLU A 260 38.44 0.90 0.93
CA GLU A 260 37.35 1.86 0.76
C GLU A 260 36.75 1.68 -0.63
N THR A 261 35.61 1.01 -0.72
CA THR A 261 34.66 1.25 -1.80
C THR A 261 33.27 0.92 -1.30
N GLN A 262 32.37 1.90 -1.41
CA GLN A 262 30.94 1.89 -1.08
C GLN A 262 30.54 2.46 0.30
N THR A 263 31.06 3.64 0.64
CA THR A 263 30.39 4.54 1.59
C THR A 263 30.42 5.98 1.09
N GLU A 264 29.93 6.22 -0.12
CA GLU A 264 29.64 7.59 -0.59
C GLU A 264 28.34 7.62 -1.38
N HIS A 265 27.59 8.71 -1.17
CA HIS A 265 26.22 9.02 -1.62
C HIS A 265 25.06 8.49 -0.76
N ILE A 266 24.90 9.04 0.44
CA ILE A 266 23.56 9.22 1.02
C ILE A 266 23.44 10.66 1.53
N SER A 267 23.12 11.58 0.64
CA SER A 267 22.55 12.88 1.00
C SER A 267 21.49 13.27 -0.01
N ASP A 268 20.36 12.56 0.03
CA ASP A 268 19.10 13.06 -0.50
C ASP A 268 18.00 12.51 0.41
N ALA A 269 17.56 13.33 1.37
CA ALA A 269 16.38 13.02 2.17
C ALA A 269 15.17 12.98 1.22
N VAL A 270 14.75 11.78 0.82
CA VAL A 270 13.56 11.59 0.00
C VAL A 270 12.35 12.09 0.80
N GLN A 271 11.72 13.17 0.36
CA GLN A 271 10.42 13.59 0.89
C GLN A 271 9.37 12.55 0.50
N ILE A 272 9.10 11.61 1.40
CA ILE A 272 8.03 10.63 1.25
C ILE A 272 6.73 11.31 1.68
N SER A 273 5.73 11.38 0.80
CA SER A 273 4.39 11.84 1.18
C SER A 273 3.78 10.90 2.21
N GLU A 274 2.98 11.42 3.13
CA GLU A 274 2.28 10.63 4.17
C GLU A 274 1.56 9.39 3.59
N ASP A 275 0.81 9.56 2.49
CA ASP A 275 0.16 8.45 1.77
C ASP A 275 1.12 7.33 1.31
N ARG A 276 2.36 7.67 1.00
CA ARG A 276 3.40 6.71 0.57
C ARG A 276 4.07 6.05 1.77
N ALA A 277 4.26 6.78 2.87
CA ALA A 277 4.79 6.21 4.10
C ALA A 277 3.83 5.17 4.69
N GLU A 278 2.53 5.50 4.67
CA GLU A 278 1.46 4.55 5.03
C GLU A 278 1.49 3.32 4.12
N GLU A 279 1.58 3.49 2.79
CA GLU A 279 1.70 2.38 1.83
C GLU A 279 2.89 1.45 2.12
N TYR A 280 4.08 1.99 2.44
CA TYR A 280 5.24 1.16 2.76
C TYR A 280 5.07 0.35 4.05
N MET A 281 4.47 0.94 5.09
CA MET A 281 4.19 0.21 6.32
C MET A 281 3.14 -0.88 6.12
N GLU A 282 2.10 -0.60 5.32
CA GLU A 282 1.09 -1.58 4.93
C GLU A 282 1.69 -2.76 4.14
N GLU A 283 2.58 -2.48 3.18
CA GLU A 283 3.26 -3.50 2.40
C GLU A 283 4.16 -4.39 3.27
N ALA A 284 4.90 -3.80 4.21
CA ALA A 284 5.72 -4.55 5.16
C ALA A 284 4.87 -5.49 6.03
N ALA A 285 3.74 -5.02 6.54
CA ALA A 285 2.80 -5.84 7.33
C ALA A 285 2.20 -6.97 6.48
N GLY A 286 1.81 -6.68 5.24
CA GLY A 286 1.26 -7.67 4.31
C GLY A 286 2.24 -8.81 4.00
N ILE A 287 3.53 -8.53 3.91
CA ILE A 287 4.57 -9.55 3.71
C ILE A 287 4.61 -10.53 4.89
N LEU A 288 4.59 -10.04 6.13
CA LEU A 288 4.58 -10.91 7.31
C LEU A 288 3.30 -11.76 7.36
N GLU A 289 2.15 -11.18 7.03
CA GLU A 289 0.88 -11.92 6.95
C GLU A 289 0.96 -13.03 5.89
N THR A 290 1.61 -12.79 4.75
CA THR A 290 1.79 -13.82 3.73
C THR A 290 2.60 -15.02 4.24
N PHE A 291 3.70 -14.79 4.95
CA PHE A 291 4.51 -15.86 5.54
C PHE A 291 3.73 -16.64 6.60
N LEU A 292 2.93 -15.93 7.42
CA LEU A 292 2.11 -16.57 8.45
C LEU A 292 1.02 -17.46 7.83
N LEU A 293 0.40 -17.02 6.73
CA LEU A 293 -0.64 -17.75 6.01
C LEU A 293 -0.12 -19.01 5.29
N GLU A 294 1.18 -19.14 5.08
CA GLU A 294 1.77 -20.39 4.59
C GLU A 294 1.54 -21.54 5.57
N ASN A 295 1.38 -21.24 6.87
CA ASN A 295 1.15 -22.21 7.94
C ASN A 295 2.21 -23.33 7.94
N THR A 296 3.46 -22.95 7.68
CA THR A 296 4.63 -23.84 7.71
C THR A 296 5.62 -23.37 8.77
N GLU A 297 6.48 -24.27 9.24
CA GLU A 297 7.55 -23.92 10.18
C GLU A 297 8.49 -22.86 9.59
N GLU A 298 8.80 -22.95 8.30
CA GLU A 298 9.68 -22.00 7.60
C GLU A 298 9.01 -20.63 7.45
N GLY A 299 7.71 -20.58 7.12
CA GLY A 299 6.93 -19.34 7.11
C GLY A 299 6.94 -18.68 8.48
N ASN A 300 6.71 -19.44 9.55
CA ASN A 300 6.78 -18.93 10.92
C ASN A 300 8.18 -18.38 11.27
N ARG A 301 9.24 -19.08 10.85
CA ARG A 301 10.62 -18.62 11.06
C ARG A 301 10.88 -17.29 10.36
N GLN A 302 10.38 -17.13 9.13
CA GLN A 302 10.49 -15.87 8.38
C GLN A 302 9.71 -14.74 9.04
N VAL A 303 8.50 -14.99 9.55
CA VAL A 303 7.73 -14.00 10.33
C VAL A 303 8.52 -13.55 11.55
N ILE A 304 9.10 -14.48 12.31
CA ILE A 304 9.87 -14.15 13.52
C ILE A 304 11.10 -13.33 13.15
N GLN A 305 11.88 -13.75 12.15
CA GLN A 305 13.09 -13.06 11.74
C GLN A 305 12.79 -11.65 11.23
N LYS A 306 11.87 -11.52 10.26
CA LYS A 306 11.54 -10.23 9.64
C LYS A 306 10.74 -9.32 10.57
N GLY A 307 9.86 -9.89 11.38
CA GLY A 307 9.14 -9.16 12.42
C GLY A 307 10.08 -8.55 13.45
N ARG A 308 11.09 -9.29 13.92
CA ARG A 308 12.10 -8.76 14.85
C ARG A 308 12.95 -7.66 14.23
N GLU A 309 13.40 -7.84 12.97
CA GLU A 309 14.13 -6.79 12.26
C GLU A 309 13.33 -5.48 12.19
N LEU A 310 12.02 -5.55 11.90
CA LEU A 310 11.14 -4.38 11.87
C LEU A 310 10.89 -3.80 13.27
N GLU A 311 10.66 -4.64 14.28
CA GLU A 311 10.46 -4.24 15.67
C GLU A 311 11.66 -3.41 16.18
N VAL A 312 12.88 -3.90 15.96
CA VAL A 312 14.12 -3.20 16.33
C VAL A 312 14.18 -1.81 15.69
N GLN A 313 13.93 -1.71 14.38
CA GLN A 313 14.03 -0.41 13.68
C GLN A 313 12.95 0.56 14.16
N ALA A 314 11.71 0.10 14.32
CA ALA A 314 10.61 0.92 14.81
C ALA A 314 10.92 1.46 16.22
N LEU A 315 11.43 0.61 17.12
CA LEU A 315 11.79 1.01 18.48
C LEU A 315 12.93 2.03 18.52
N ARG A 316 13.91 1.96 17.62
CA ARG A 316 14.96 2.98 17.54
C ARG A 316 14.39 4.34 17.14
N CYS A 317 13.53 4.37 16.13
CA CYS A 317 12.86 5.61 15.71
C CYS A 317 11.98 6.17 16.83
N LEU A 318 11.21 5.31 17.50
CA LEU A 318 10.33 5.69 18.60
C LEU A 318 11.13 6.21 19.81
N ALA A 319 12.21 5.53 20.22
CA ALA A 319 13.03 5.97 21.33
C ALA A 319 13.60 7.38 21.10
N ALA A 320 14.09 7.66 19.88
CA ALA A 320 14.59 8.98 19.51
C ALA A 320 13.49 10.03 19.42
N ALA A 321 12.30 9.67 18.93
CA ALA A 321 11.16 10.58 18.87
C ALA A 321 10.62 10.90 20.28
N TYR A 322 10.45 9.90 21.14
CA TYR A 322 9.99 10.08 22.51
C TYR A 322 10.93 10.96 23.33
N GLU A 323 12.24 10.82 23.16
CA GLU A 323 13.19 11.72 23.82
C GLU A 323 13.04 13.17 23.35
N ARG A 324 12.88 13.41 22.05
CA ARG A 324 12.69 14.76 21.48
C ARG A 324 11.39 15.42 21.94
N GLU A 325 10.35 14.62 22.11
CA GLU A 325 9.03 15.06 22.59
C GLU A 325 8.91 14.98 24.12
N GLU A 326 10.02 14.77 24.84
CA GLU A 326 10.09 14.71 26.31
C GLU A 326 9.15 13.66 26.96
N MET A 327 8.82 12.60 26.21
CA MET A 327 8.04 11.45 26.66
C MET A 327 8.93 10.40 27.36
N THR A 328 9.42 10.75 28.55
CA THR A 328 10.47 10.01 29.26
C THR A 328 10.12 8.54 29.55
N GLU A 329 8.91 8.23 30.00
CA GLU A 329 8.49 6.85 30.33
C GLU A 329 8.44 5.94 29.10
N GLU A 330 7.93 6.47 27.98
CA GLU A 330 7.88 5.77 26.70
C GLU A 330 9.29 5.57 26.12
N ALA A 331 10.17 6.56 26.26
CA ALA A 331 11.57 6.45 25.89
C ALA A 331 12.30 5.36 26.70
N ILE A 332 12.11 5.32 28.02
CA ILE A 332 12.68 4.27 28.90
C ILE A 332 12.18 2.89 28.48
N ARG A 333 10.88 2.75 28.19
CA ARG A 333 10.28 1.48 27.75
C ARG A 333 10.84 1.03 26.40
N ALA A 334 10.95 1.94 25.44
CA ALA A 334 11.51 1.65 24.13
C ALA A 334 12.99 1.24 24.21
N CYS A 335 13.81 1.97 24.98
CA CYS A 335 15.22 1.63 25.20
C CYS A 335 15.37 0.29 25.93
N GLY A 336 14.52 0.01 26.93
CA GLY A 336 14.51 -1.28 27.62
C GLY A 336 14.23 -2.44 26.68
N ARG A 337 13.23 -2.29 25.79
CA ARG A 337 12.94 -3.29 24.79
C ARG A 337 14.09 -3.48 23.80
N LEU A 338 14.77 -2.40 23.38
CA LEU A 338 15.96 -2.47 22.53
C LEU A 338 17.09 -3.26 23.20
N VAL A 339 17.37 -3.04 24.49
CA VAL A 339 18.38 -3.81 25.23
C VAL A 339 18.08 -5.32 25.20
N GLU A 340 16.80 -5.72 25.21
CA GLU A 340 16.40 -7.13 25.15
C GLU A 340 16.61 -7.75 23.76
N ILE A 341 16.14 -7.08 22.70
CA ILE A 341 15.99 -7.70 21.37
C ILE A 341 17.13 -7.38 20.39
N GLU A 342 17.95 -6.36 20.67
CA GLU A 342 19.07 -5.98 19.82
C GLU A 342 20.19 -7.03 19.87
N GLU A 343 20.86 -7.23 18.74
CA GLU A 343 21.95 -8.20 18.58
C GLU A 343 23.34 -7.54 18.47
N GLN A 344 23.40 -6.28 18.02
CA GLN A 344 24.67 -5.55 17.87
C GLN A 344 25.12 -4.95 19.20
N GLN A 345 26.31 -5.31 19.67
CA GLN A 345 26.86 -4.90 20.96
C GLN A 345 26.86 -3.38 21.16
N GLU A 346 27.37 -2.62 20.19
CA GLU A 346 27.40 -1.14 20.25
C GLU A 346 26.00 -0.53 20.40
N ARG A 347 24.98 -1.15 19.78
CA ARG A 347 23.60 -0.66 19.83
C ARG A 347 22.92 -1.03 21.15
N ILE A 348 23.23 -2.20 21.70
CA ILE A 348 22.80 -2.59 23.05
C ILE A 348 23.39 -1.62 24.08
N GLU A 349 24.69 -1.31 23.96
CA GLU A 349 25.38 -0.35 24.82
C GLU A 349 24.72 1.03 24.73
N SER A 350 24.51 1.54 23.52
CA SER A 350 23.87 2.84 23.30
C SER A 350 22.46 2.92 23.90
N ALA A 351 21.62 1.90 23.67
CA ALA A 351 20.28 1.84 24.26
C ALA A 351 20.33 1.72 25.79
N GLY A 352 21.31 0.98 26.32
CA GLY A 352 21.57 0.84 27.75
C GLY A 352 21.94 2.16 28.41
N VAL A 353 22.98 2.83 27.90
CA VAL A 353 23.42 4.16 28.35
C VAL A 353 22.25 5.14 28.37
N LYS A 354 21.49 5.17 27.27
CA LYS A 354 20.36 6.09 27.13
C LYS A 354 19.27 5.82 28.16
N LYS A 355 18.92 4.55 28.38
CA LYS A 355 17.96 4.17 29.42
C LYS A 355 18.45 4.58 30.81
N MET A 356 19.71 4.33 31.14
CA MET A 356 20.29 4.70 32.43
C MET A 356 20.23 6.22 32.66
N GLN A 357 20.56 7.02 31.64
CA GLN A 357 20.50 8.47 31.70
C GLN A 357 19.07 8.99 31.92
N LEU A 358 18.08 8.40 31.24
CA LEU A 358 16.67 8.76 31.41
C LEU A 358 16.16 8.40 32.81
N GLU A 359 16.51 7.22 33.34
CA GLU A 359 16.15 6.80 34.71
C GLU A 359 16.81 7.70 35.76
N ALA A 360 18.09 8.02 35.59
CA ALA A 360 18.81 8.95 36.47
C ALA A 360 18.24 10.38 36.40
N GLY A 361 17.80 10.82 35.21
CA GLY A 361 17.12 12.11 35.03
C GLY A 361 15.79 12.23 35.79
N GLN A 362 15.19 11.11 36.17
CA GLN A 362 14.02 11.03 37.06
C GLN A 362 14.39 10.87 38.55
N GLY A 363 15.67 10.93 38.91
CA GLY A 363 16.18 10.65 40.25
C GLY A 363 16.20 9.16 40.61
N GLN A 364 15.95 8.25 39.66
CA GLN A 364 15.91 6.81 39.92
C GLN A 364 17.31 6.17 39.77
N TYR A 365 18.29 6.65 40.54
CA TYR A 365 19.69 6.23 40.41
C TYR A 365 19.90 4.73 40.66
N ALA A 366 19.27 4.17 41.70
CA ALA A 366 19.34 2.74 41.97
C ALA A 366 18.84 1.89 40.78
N LYS A 367 17.77 2.34 40.10
CA LYS A 367 17.23 1.66 38.91
C LYS A 367 18.17 1.77 37.71
N ALA A 368 18.78 2.95 37.52
CA ALA A 368 19.79 3.16 36.49
C ALA A 368 20.99 2.21 36.67
N VAL A 369 21.46 2.00 37.91
CA VAL A 369 22.53 1.04 38.22
C VAL A 369 22.10 -0.41 37.87
N LEU A 370 20.89 -0.82 38.24
CA LEU A 370 20.36 -2.15 37.88
C LEU A 370 20.22 -2.35 36.36
N THR A 371 19.87 -1.28 35.63
CA THR A 371 19.89 -1.27 34.16
C THR A 371 21.31 -1.52 33.65
N GLY A 372 22.31 -0.82 34.18
CA GLY A 372 23.72 -1.01 33.82
C GLY A 372 24.21 -2.44 34.04
N GLU A 373 23.88 -3.05 35.18
CA GLU A 373 24.22 -4.45 35.46
C GLU A 373 23.57 -5.42 34.47
N THR A 374 22.34 -5.14 34.07
CA THR A 374 21.63 -5.94 33.06
C THR A 374 22.29 -5.84 31.70
N VAL A 375 22.73 -4.64 31.31
CA VAL A 375 23.45 -4.39 30.05
C VAL A 375 24.81 -5.08 30.06
N LEU A 376 25.57 -4.97 31.16
CA LEU A 376 26.87 -5.65 31.30
C LEU A 376 26.74 -7.17 31.28
N ARG A 377 25.68 -7.74 31.88
CA ARG A 377 25.42 -9.19 31.78
C ARG A 377 25.27 -9.65 30.33
N LYS A 378 24.76 -8.78 29.45
CA LYS A 378 24.56 -9.07 28.03
C LYS A 378 25.81 -8.79 27.18
N LEU A 379 26.56 -7.73 27.49
CA LEU A 379 27.75 -7.31 26.73
C LEU A 379 29.05 -7.98 27.19
N GLY A 380 29.10 -8.44 28.44
CA GLY A 380 30.31 -8.92 29.11
C GLY A 380 31.11 -7.79 29.77
N ALA A 381 31.41 -6.71 29.03
CA ALA A 381 32.13 -5.55 29.54
C ALA A 381 31.75 -4.28 28.77
N SER A 382 31.74 -3.13 29.44
CA SER A 382 31.58 -1.81 28.83
C SER A 382 32.11 -0.75 29.79
N GLN A 383 33.17 -0.04 29.39
CA GLN A 383 33.75 1.03 30.21
C GLN A 383 32.75 2.17 30.44
N GLN A 384 31.94 2.50 29.43
CA GLN A 384 30.97 3.58 29.53
C GLN A 384 29.85 3.25 30.52
N ILE A 385 29.32 2.03 30.48
CA ILE A 385 28.30 1.57 31.42
C ILE A 385 28.87 1.50 32.85
N GLU A 386 30.09 0.99 33.01
CA GLU A 386 30.76 0.92 34.32
C GLU A 386 30.98 2.30 34.94
N GLN A 387 31.42 3.28 34.16
CA GLN A 387 31.59 4.67 34.62
C GLN A 387 30.26 5.29 35.07
N LEU A 388 29.19 5.10 34.30
CA LEU A 388 27.86 5.61 34.65
C LEU A 388 27.30 4.96 35.91
N MET A 389 27.49 3.65 36.08
CA MET A 389 27.07 2.96 37.30
C MET A 389 27.78 3.50 38.54
N GLU A 390 29.09 3.75 38.45
CA GLU A 390 29.86 4.32 39.56
C GLU A 390 29.38 5.74 39.90
N GLU A 391 29.18 6.58 38.89
CA GLU A 391 28.62 7.93 39.06
C GLU A 391 27.24 7.90 39.75
N TYR A 392 26.35 7.00 39.32
CA TYR A 392 25.00 6.91 39.87
C TYR A 392 24.94 6.28 41.25
N ARG A 393 25.86 5.36 41.60
CA ARG A 393 26.01 4.87 42.99
C ARG A 393 26.39 6.00 43.94
N GLN A 394 27.38 6.81 43.56
CA GLN A 394 27.81 7.94 44.39
C GLN A 394 26.69 8.99 44.57
N LYS A 395 25.89 9.24 43.53
CA LYS A 395 24.74 10.15 43.65
C LYS A 395 23.63 9.57 44.53
N ASN A 396 23.33 8.28 44.43
CA ASN A 396 22.35 7.61 45.28
C ASN A 396 22.74 7.69 46.76
N ASP A 397 24.00 7.36 47.08
CA ASP A 397 24.52 7.40 48.46
C ASP A 397 24.54 8.84 49.02
N GLY A 398 24.75 9.84 48.16
CA GLY A 398 24.73 11.26 48.53
C GLY A 398 23.32 11.85 48.71
N GLU A 399 22.28 11.23 48.15
CA GLU A 399 20.88 11.59 48.41
C GLU A 399 20.38 10.94 49.71
N GLU A 400 20.69 9.66 49.95
CA GLU A 400 20.35 8.98 51.20
C GLU A 400 20.93 9.69 52.44
N GLN A 401 22.17 10.19 52.35
CA GLN A 401 22.81 10.93 53.44
C GLN A 401 22.24 12.34 53.68
N ARG A 402 21.54 12.95 52.70
CA ARG A 402 20.87 14.25 52.89
C ARG A 402 19.50 14.08 53.53
N ASP A 403 18.76 13.06 53.10
CA ASP A 403 17.46 12.73 53.69
C ASP A 403 17.59 12.34 55.17
N ASP A 404 18.71 11.72 55.57
CA ASP A 404 19.03 11.40 56.97
C ASP A 404 19.46 12.62 57.82
N GLN A 405 19.79 13.76 57.21
CA GLN A 405 20.18 15.00 57.91
C GLN A 405 19.03 16.03 58.03
N GLU A 406 17.96 15.88 57.25
CA GLU A 406 16.78 16.76 57.29
C GLU A 406 15.61 16.20 58.14
N ASN A 407 15.77 15.01 58.72
CA ASN A 407 14.89 14.42 59.75
C ASN A 407 15.52 14.55 61.15
#